data_AF-A0A2V3HU22-F1
#
_entry.id   AF-A0A2V3HU22-F1
#
_cell.length_a   1.000
_cell.length_b   1.000
_cell.length_c   1.000
_cell.angle_alpha   90.00
_cell.angle_beta   90.00
_cell.angle_gamma   90.00
#
_symmetry.space_group_name_H-M   'P 1'
#
loop_
_entity.id
_entity.type
_entity.pdbx_description
1 polymer ?
#
loop_
_entity_poly.entity_id
_entity_poly.type
_entity_poly.pdbx_seq_one_letter_code
_entity_poly.pdbx_strand_id
1 'polypeptide(L)'
;MVQTLARFVWGGTRLLPGPVEFDDPRLENISMHLEFRRGGRGGLPLGELRLLIPSWGEVQVDVDGSLHKELVDLLMLGAVRVCIDAWAPDREIELGHALSEQILLRALIPSDGTSVRLWTSDSLIPRLRELMSTGPSAVLLVSRRRGDLDRVWRTLPDDLLQRFGWWLAPDEGRRVQLMRGESSVLGWVLDGARMLEE
;
A
#
# COMPACT_ATOMS: atom_id res chain seq x y z
N MET A 1 15.59 9.28 -5.64
CA MET A 1 14.47 9.80 -6.47
C MET A 1 13.19 9.17 -5.93
N VAL A 2 12.13 9.94 -5.73
CA VAL A 2 10.85 9.42 -5.21
C VAL A 2 10.16 8.61 -6.30
N GLN A 3 9.79 7.35 -6.00
CA GLN A 3 9.20 6.43 -6.97
C GLN A 3 7.71 6.75 -7.22
N THR A 4 7.15 6.20 -8.30
CA THR A 4 5.72 6.26 -8.58
C THR A 4 5.23 4.94 -9.15
N LEU A 5 4.12 4.47 -8.60
CA LEU A 5 3.46 3.23 -9.01
C LEU A 5 2.03 3.54 -9.48
N ALA A 6 1.62 2.90 -10.57
CA ALA A 6 0.25 2.91 -11.06
C ALA A 6 -0.65 2.06 -10.13
N ARG A 7 -1.60 2.69 -9.45
CA ARG A 7 -2.55 2.07 -8.52
C ARG A 7 -3.70 1.47 -9.31
N PHE A 8 -3.88 0.18 -9.14
CA PHE A 8 -5.05 -0.55 -9.60
C PHE A 8 -5.68 -1.33 -8.46
N VAL A 9 -6.99 -1.56 -8.55
CA VAL A 9 -7.77 -2.41 -7.67
C VAL A 9 -8.20 -3.63 -8.46
N TRP A 10 -7.93 -4.81 -7.91
CA TRP A 10 -8.33 -6.06 -8.54
C TRP A 10 -9.86 -6.22 -8.50
N GLY A 11 -10.47 -6.36 -9.67
CA GLY A 11 -11.91 -6.47 -9.88
C GLY A 11 -12.34 -7.77 -10.58
N GLY A 12 -11.54 -8.83 -10.51
CA GLY A 12 -11.78 -10.07 -11.25
C GLY A 12 -11.10 -10.02 -12.61
N THR A 13 -11.85 -9.90 -13.70
CA THR A 13 -11.23 -9.77 -15.04
C THR A 13 -10.67 -8.38 -15.32
N ARG A 14 -10.97 -7.40 -14.45
CA ARG A 14 -10.64 -6.00 -14.65
C ARG A 14 -9.79 -5.43 -13.54
N LEU A 15 -9.03 -4.40 -13.89
CA LEU A 15 -8.30 -3.52 -13.01
C LEU A 15 -9.01 -2.16 -12.98
N LEU A 16 -9.33 -1.69 -11.77
CA LEU A 16 -9.99 -0.39 -11.56
C LEU A 16 -8.99 0.62 -11.00
N PRO A 17 -9.11 1.93 -11.28
CA PRO A 17 -10.12 2.56 -12.13
C PRO A 17 -9.91 2.25 -13.62
N GLY A 18 -10.90 2.60 -14.44
CA GLY A 18 -10.83 2.48 -15.89
C GLY A 18 -11.31 1.16 -16.47
N PRO A 19 -11.44 1.07 -17.81
CA PRO A 19 -11.80 -0.15 -18.53
C PRO A 19 -10.53 -0.96 -18.87
N VAL A 20 -9.70 -1.25 -17.87
CA VAL A 20 -8.45 -1.99 -18.06
C VAL A 20 -8.70 -3.45 -17.72
N GLU A 21 -8.49 -4.36 -18.67
CA GLU A 21 -8.49 -5.81 -18.39
C GLU A 21 -7.15 -6.20 -17.75
N PHE A 22 -7.11 -7.26 -16.94
CA PHE A 22 -5.87 -7.61 -16.22
C PHE A 22 -4.71 -8.02 -17.14
N ASP A 23 -5.01 -8.44 -18.36
CA ASP A 23 -4.08 -8.85 -19.40
C ASP A 23 -3.87 -7.77 -20.47
N ASP A 24 -4.29 -6.53 -20.21
CA ASP A 24 -4.09 -5.40 -21.11
C ASP A 24 -2.58 -5.22 -21.40
N PRO A 25 -2.14 -5.27 -22.68
CA PRO A 25 -0.73 -5.17 -23.03
C PRO A 25 -0.06 -3.87 -22.58
N ARG A 26 -0.83 -2.80 -22.33
CA ARG A 26 -0.28 -1.53 -21.82
C ARG A 26 0.28 -1.66 -20.41
N LEU A 27 -0.04 -2.73 -19.68
CA LEU A 27 0.47 -3.02 -18.36
C LEU A 27 1.89 -3.60 -18.38
N GLU A 28 2.38 -4.05 -19.54
CA GLU A 28 3.74 -4.60 -19.68
C GLU A 28 4.79 -3.57 -19.24
N ASN A 29 5.71 -4.00 -18.37
CA ASN A 29 6.77 -3.15 -17.80
C ASN A 29 6.29 -1.92 -17.00
N ILE A 30 5.00 -1.78 -16.71
CA ILE A 30 4.49 -0.72 -15.84
C ILE A 30 4.71 -1.13 -14.38
N SER A 31 5.35 -0.25 -13.61
CA SER A 31 5.48 -0.43 -12.17
C SER A 31 4.16 -0.05 -11.50
N MET A 32 3.60 -0.96 -10.73
CA MET A 32 2.22 -0.86 -10.25
C MET A 32 2.06 -1.24 -8.79
N HIS A 33 1.00 -0.71 -8.20
CA HIS A 33 0.47 -1.09 -6.92
C HIS A 33 -0.89 -1.75 -7.14
N LEU A 34 -0.99 -3.05 -6.85
CA LEU A 34 -2.23 -3.80 -6.97
C LEU A 34 -2.91 -3.95 -5.60
N GLU A 35 -4.07 -3.33 -5.45
CA GLU A 35 -4.90 -3.37 -4.25
C GLU A 35 -5.99 -4.43 -4.39
N PHE A 36 -6.10 -5.32 -3.40
CA PHE A 36 -7.25 -6.17 -3.21
C PHE A 36 -8.22 -5.51 -2.22
N ARG A 37 -9.53 -5.65 -2.44
CA ARG A 37 -10.58 -5.14 -1.52
C ARG A 37 -11.49 -6.27 -1.12
N ARG A 38 -10.95 -7.17 -0.30
CA ARG A 38 -11.58 -8.46 0.04
C ARG A 38 -12.34 -8.40 1.37
N GLY A 39 -12.06 -7.41 2.22
CA GLY A 39 -12.57 -7.39 3.59
C GLY A 39 -12.20 -8.66 4.37
N GLY A 40 -11.02 -9.22 4.07
CA GLY A 40 -10.54 -10.49 4.64
C GLY A 40 -11.25 -11.76 4.17
N ARG A 41 -12.03 -11.74 3.08
CA ARG A 41 -12.75 -12.92 2.56
C ARG A 41 -12.20 -13.41 1.22
N GLY A 42 -12.15 -14.73 1.04
CA GLY A 42 -11.69 -15.37 -0.20
C GLY A 42 -10.16 -15.41 -0.35
N GLY A 43 -9.68 -16.24 -1.26
CA GLY A 43 -8.25 -16.37 -1.57
C GLY A 43 -7.77 -15.35 -2.61
N LEU A 44 -6.46 -15.22 -2.75
CA LEU A 44 -5.85 -14.50 -3.87
C LEU A 44 -5.99 -15.33 -5.15
N PRO A 45 -6.20 -14.70 -6.31
CA PRO A 45 -6.24 -15.38 -7.62
C PRO A 45 -4.81 -15.73 -8.06
N LEU A 46 -4.15 -16.63 -7.33
CA LEU A 46 -2.73 -16.95 -7.52
C LEU A 46 -2.45 -17.53 -8.92
N GLY A 47 -3.44 -18.15 -9.57
CA GLY A 47 -3.31 -18.67 -10.93
C GLY A 47 -3.08 -17.55 -11.94
N GLU A 48 -3.92 -16.52 -11.89
CA GLU A 48 -3.85 -15.33 -12.74
C GLU A 48 -2.61 -14.51 -12.39
N LEU A 49 -2.39 -14.25 -11.09
CA LEU A 49 -1.24 -13.46 -10.62
C LEU A 49 0.10 -14.07 -11.03
N ARG A 50 0.20 -15.41 -11.05
CA ARG A 50 1.42 -16.11 -11.48
C ARG A 50 1.77 -15.83 -12.94
N LEU A 51 0.78 -15.59 -13.79
CA LEU A 51 1.01 -15.29 -15.21
C LEU A 51 1.39 -13.83 -15.43
N LEU A 52 0.85 -12.93 -14.59
CA LEU A 52 0.89 -11.49 -14.82
C LEU A 52 2.01 -10.77 -14.07
N ILE A 53 2.26 -11.13 -12.80
CA ILE A 53 3.32 -10.48 -12.02
C ILE A 53 4.68 -10.53 -12.74
N PRO A 54 5.09 -11.64 -13.39
CA PRO A 54 6.35 -11.69 -14.12
C PRO A 54 6.41 -10.85 -15.40
N SER A 55 5.27 -10.48 -16.00
CA SER A 55 5.22 -9.68 -17.23
C SER A 55 5.07 -8.17 -16.97
N TRP A 56 4.61 -7.79 -15.78
CA TRP A 56 4.54 -6.42 -15.33
C TRP A 56 5.93 -5.87 -14.92
N GLY A 57 6.00 -4.56 -14.66
CA GLY A 57 7.19 -3.93 -14.10
C GLY A 57 7.37 -4.29 -12.61
N GLU A 58 7.79 -3.32 -11.79
CA GLU A 58 7.81 -3.55 -10.33
C GLU A 58 6.38 -3.64 -9.78
N VAL A 59 6.03 -4.79 -9.19
CA VAL A 59 4.69 -5.00 -8.60
C VAL A 59 4.74 -4.91 -7.08
N GLN A 60 4.05 -3.93 -6.52
CA GLN A 60 3.71 -3.85 -5.10
C GLN A 60 2.27 -4.37 -4.90
N VAL A 61 2.03 -5.25 -3.93
CA VAL A 61 0.68 -5.79 -3.70
C VAL A 61 0.16 -5.44 -2.31
N ASP A 62 -1.04 -4.87 -2.22
CA ASP A 62 -1.81 -4.77 -0.98
C ASP A 62 -2.89 -5.85 -0.99
N VAL A 63 -2.73 -6.87 -0.15
CA VAL A 63 -3.64 -8.01 -0.10
C VAL A 63 -4.94 -7.76 0.66
N ASP A 64 -5.06 -6.62 1.37
CA ASP A 64 -6.15 -6.37 2.33
C ASP A 64 -6.34 -7.56 3.28
N GLY A 65 -5.22 -7.98 3.86
CA GLY A 65 -5.08 -9.20 4.65
C GLY A 65 -4.09 -9.04 5.80
N SER A 66 -4.20 -9.96 6.76
CA SER A 66 -3.46 -9.94 8.03
C SER A 66 -2.60 -11.19 8.24
N LEU A 67 -2.48 -12.06 7.24
CA LEU A 67 -1.79 -13.35 7.36
C LEU A 67 -0.47 -13.34 6.58
N HIS A 68 0.65 -13.63 7.25
CA HIS A 68 1.98 -13.66 6.63
C HIS A 68 2.11 -14.67 5.49
N LYS A 69 1.34 -15.77 5.53
CA LYS A 69 1.36 -16.79 4.47
C LYS A 69 0.99 -16.25 3.09
N GLU A 70 0.03 -15.32 3.02
CA GLU A 70 -0.38 -14.71 1.74
C GLU A 70 0.74 -13.83 1.17
N LEU A 71 1.56 -13.25 2.05
CA LEU A 71 2.73 -12.44 1.66
C LEU A 71 3.80 -13.32 1.02
N VAL A 72 4.07 -14.50 1.59
CA VAL A 72 5.05 -15.47 1.05
C VAL A 72 4.69 -15.87 -0.36
N ASP A 73 3.42 -16.24 -0.60
CA ASP A 73 2.96 -16.66 -1.92
C ASP A 73 3.24 -15.57 -2.96
N LEU A 74 2.93 -14.32 -2.65
CA LEU A 74 3.13 -13.20 -3.57
C LEU A 74 4.60 -12.84 -3.82
N LEU A 75 5.44 -12.90 -2.78
CA LEU A 75 6.88 -12.72 -2.94
C LEU A 75 7.45 -13.82 -3.85
N MET A 76 6.98 -15.07 -3.70
CA MET A 76 7.38 -16.18 -4.58
C MET A 76 6.90 -16.01 -6.02
N LEU A 77 5.80 -15.29 -6.25
CA LEU A 77 5.33 -14.93 -7.60
C LEU A 77 6.11 -13.77 -8.23
N GLY A 78 7.00 -13.11 -7.48
CA GLY A 78 7.87 -12.04 -7.98
C GLY A 78 7.42 -10.62 -7.61
N ALA A 79 6.44 -10.46 -6.71
CA ALA A 79 6.11 -9.14 -6.18
C ALA A 79 7.33 -8.55 -5.46
N VAL A 80 7.70 -7.31 -5.78
CA VAL A 80 8.89 -6.66 -5.20
C VAL A 80 8.62 -6.08 -3.81
N ARG A 81 7.35 -5.86 -3.48
CA ARG A 81 6.86 -5.36 -2.20
C ARG A 81 5.47 -5.92 -1.95
N VAL A 82 5.16 -6.28 -0.70
CA VAL A 82 3.83 -6.75 -0.32
C VAL A 82 3.42 -6.11 1.00
N CYS A 83 2.13 -5.81 1.14
CA CYS A 83 1.64 -5.07 2.29
C CYS A 83 0.87 -5.97 3.24
N ILE A 84 1.11 -5.82 4.54
CA ILE A 84 0.32 -6.43 5.62
C ILE A 84 -0.43 -5.33 6.37
N ASP A 85 -1.65 -5.60 6.79
CA ASP A 85 -2.41 -4.65 7.60
C ASP A 85 -1.63 -4.26 8.89
N ALA A 86 -1.50 -2.96 9.17
CA ALA A 86 -0.89 -2.46 10.40
C ALA A 86 -1.66 -2.90 11.66
N TRP A 87 -2.93 -3.26 11.54
CA TRP A 87 -3.74 -3.85 12.62
C TRP A 87 -3.76 -5.38 12.62
N ALA A 88 -2.95 -6.04 11.79
CA ALA A 88 -2.75 -7.48 11.90
C ALA A 88 -2.16 -7.85 13.29
N PRO A 89 -2.38 -9.09 13.78
CA PRO A 89 -1.75 -9.56 15.01
C PRO A 89 -0.23 -9.38 14.95
N ASP A 90 0.39 -8.94 16.05
CA ASP A 90 1.83 -8.63 16.10
C ASP A 90 2.69 -9.79 15.58
N ARG A 91 2.34 -11.02 15.96
CA ARG A 91 3.01 -12.23 15.48
C ARG A 91 2.99 -12.37 13.96
N GLU A 92 1.90 -12.01 13.31
CA GLU A 92 1.79 -12.07 11.84
C GLU A 92 2.67 -11.00 11.18
N ILE A 93 2.73 -9.81 11.77
CA ILE A 93 3.61 -8.72 11.32
C ILE A 93 5.08 -9.11 11.49
N GLU A 94 5.46 -9.64 12.65
CA GLU A 94 6.82 -10.12 12.96
C GLU A 94 7.25 -11.23 12.01
N LEU A 95 6.39 -12.23 11.79
CA LEU A 95 6.66 -13.30 10.84
C LEU A 95 6.81 -12.75 9.42
N GLY A 96 5.92 -11.86 8.98
CA GLY A 96 6.04 -11.16 7.71
C GLY A 96 7.40 -10.46 7.59
N HIS A 97 7.76 -9.63 8.57
CA HIS A 97 9.00 -8.87 8.57
C HIS A 97 10.25 -9.77 8.54
N ALA A 98 10.25 -10.86 9.30
CA ALA A 98 11.34 -11.84 9.30
C ALA A 98 11.52 -12.55 7.95
N LEU A 99 10.46 -12.64 7.13
CA LEU A 99 10.54 -13.24 5.80
C LEU A 99 11.22 -12.32 4.78
N SER A 100 11.02 -11.00 4.88
CA SER A 100 11.56 -10.05 3.91
C SER A 100 11.56 -8.60 4.43
N GLU A 101 12.58 -7.84 4.06
CA GLU A 101 12.60 -6.38 4.23
C GLU A 101 11.63 -5.65 3.27
N GLN A 102 11.06 -6.37 2.30
CA GLN A 102 10.14 -5.83 1.29
C GLN A 102 8.68 -5.76 1.78
N ILE A 103 8.40 -6.18 3.01
CA ILE A 103 7.08 -6.05 3.61
C ILE A 103 6.82 -4.58 3.97
N LEU A 104 5.61 -4.10 3.67
CA LEU A 104 5.14 -2.79 4.10
C LEU A 104 4.00 -2.94 5.11
N LEU A 105 3.99 -2.09 6.14
CA LEU A 105 2.79 -1.91 6.96
C LEU A 105 1.78 -1.08 6.18
N ARG A 106 0.56 -1.58 6.00
CA ARG A 106 -0.52 -0.84 5.35
C ARG A 106 -1.45 -0.24 6.39
N ALA A 107 -1.53 1.08 6.40
CA ALA A 107 -2.49 1.82 7.21
C ALA A 107 -3.54 2.50 6.32
N LEU A 108 -4.75 1.95 6.33
CA LEU A 108 -5.91 2.54 5.66
C LEU A 108 -6.54 3.60 6.55
N ILE A 109 -6.63 4.83 6.04
CA ILE A 109 -7.26 5.94 6.74
C ILE A 109 -8.78 5.72 6.75
N PRO A 110 -9.44 5.79 7.93
CA PRO A 110 -10.88 5.63 8.03
C PRO A 110 -11.65 6.63 7.18
N SER A 111 -12.65 6.11 6.45
CA SER A 111 -13.54 6.90 5.61
C SER A 111 -14.99 6.93 6.13
N ASP A 112 -15.24 6.33 7.29
CA ASP A 112 -16.55 6.04 7.90
C ASP A 112 -17.09 7.19 8.79
N GLY A 113 -16.57 8.40 8.62
CA GLY A 113 -16.92 9.56 9.44
C GLY A 113 -16.07 9.73 10.70
N THR A 114 -15.20 8.76 11.01
CA THR A 114 -14.20 8.92 12.07
C THR A 114 -13.33 10.17 11.83
N SER A 115 -13.08 10.93 12.89
CA SER A 115 -12.17 12.08 12.84
C SER A 115 -10.75 11.58 12.55
N VAL A 116 -10.24 11.92 11.37
CA VAL A 116 -8.88 11.55 10.94
C VAL A 116 -7.83 12.01 11.94
N ARG A 117 -8.01 13.19 12.54
CA ARG A 117 -7.10 13.72 13.55
C ARG A 117 -7.07 12.83 14.79
N LEU A 118 -8.25 12.46 15.31
CA LEU A 118 -8.35 11.60 16.50
C LEU A 118 -7.83 10.20 16.23
N TRP A 119 -8.20 9.61 15.10
CA TRP A 119 -7.65 8.31 14.70
C TRP A 119 -6.12 8.36 14.55
N THR A 120 -5.57 9.46 14.04
CA THR A 120 -4.11 9.60 13.91
C THR A 120 -3.45 9.65 15.29
N SER A 121 -3.96 10.48 16.21
CA SER A 121 -3.38 10.64 17.55
C SER A 121 -3.58 9.42 18.44
N ASP A 122 -4.75 8.81 18.39
CA ASP A 122 -5.21 7.86 19.39
C ASP A 122 -5.04 6.41 18.92
N SER A 123 -4.84 6.17 17.62
CA SER A 123 -4.71 4.82 17.06
C SER A 123 -3.46 4.66 16.22
N LEU A 124 -3.26 5.46 15.17
CA LEU A 124 -2.14 5.27 14.25
C LEU A 124 -0.79 5.51 14.94
N ILE A 125 -0.60 6.65 15.62
CA ILE A 125 0.66 6.99 16.27
C ILE A 125 1.05 5.95 17.33
N PRO A 126 0.19 5.57 18.28
CA PRO A 126 0.50 4.50 19.24
C PRO A 126 0.86 3.19 18.55
N ARG A 127 0.08 2.79 17.53
CA ARG A 127 0.32 1.53 16.81
C ARG A 127 1.67 1.52 16.10
N LEU A 128 2.02 2.61 15.43
CA LEU A 128 3.33 2.73 14.77
C LEU A 128 4.47 2.68 15.79
N ARG A 129 4.30 3.28 16.98
CA ARG A 129 5.31 3.24 18.05
C ARG A 129 5.53 1.81 18.58
N GLU A 130 4.46 1.04 18.76
CA GLU A 130 4.56 -0.39 19.13
C GLU A 130 5.36 -1.18 18.10
N LEU A 131 5.11 -0.93 16.82
CA LEU A 131 5.74 -1.66 15.71
C LEU A 131 7.15 -1.15 15.36
N MET A 132 7.67 -0.10 16.00
CA MET A 132 8.98 0.47 15.67
C MET A 132 10.13 -0.53 15.86
N SER A 133 10.01 -1.48 16.79
CA SER A 133 11.06 -2.44 17.14
C SER A 133 10.89 -3.82 16.51
N THR A 134 9.68 -4.19 16.12
CA THR A 134 9.33 -5.55 15.68
C THR A 134 8.76 -5.61 14.26
N GLY A 135 8.27 -4.48 13.74
CA GLY A 135 7.61 -4.41 12.45
C GLY A 135 8.49 -3.88 11.31
N PRO A 136 7.97 -3.96 10.07
CA PRO A 136 8.63 -3.41 8.90
C PRO A 136 8.97 -1.93 9.01
N SER A 137 10.07 -1.53 8.38
CA SER A 137 10.56 -0.14 8.41
C SER A 137 9.86 0.80 7.42
N ALA A 138 8.87 0.33 6.68
CA ALA A 138 8.15 1.14 5.71
C ALA A 138 6.63 0.97 5.82
N VAL A 139 5.93 2.09 5.58
CA VAL A 139 4.49 2.22 5.80
C VAL A 139 3.83 2.75 4.53
N LEU A 140 2.78 2.08 4.07
CA LEU A 140 1.86 2.56 3.05
C LEU A 140 0.65 3.22 3.73
N LEU A 141 0.48 4.53 3.55
CA LEU A 141 -0.73 5.26 3.94
C LEU A 141 -1.72 5.31 2.78
N VAL A 142 -2.90 4.75 2.98
CA VAL A 142 -3.95 4.70 1.96
C VAL A 142 -5.11 5.60 2.35
N SER A 143 -5.49 6.54 1.49
CA SER A 143 -6.70 7.35 1.64
C SER A 143 -7.78 6.96 0.63
N ARG A 144 -9.04 7.11 1.05
CA ARG A 144 -10.26 7.03 0.21
C ARG A 144 -11.08 8.33 0.21
N ARG A 145 -10.53 9.40 0.81
CA ARG A 145 -11.14 10.73 0.78
C ARG A 145 -10.09 11.79 0.51
N ARG A 146 -10.44 12.78 -0.29
CA ARG A 146 -9.59 13.92 -0.60
C ARG A 146 -9.19 14.68 0.67
N GLY A 147 -7.90 15.00 0.78
CA GLY A 147 -7.31 15.79 1.87
C GLY A 147 -7.01 15.02 3.16
N ASP A 148 -7.53 13.80 3.34
CA ASP A 148 -7.28 13.04 4.57
C ASP A 148 -5.82 12.61 4.72
N LEU A 149 -5.15 12.24 3.63
CA LEU A 149 -3.73 11.89 3.66
C LEU A 149 -2.87 13.06 4.19
N ASP A 150 -3.10 14.27 3.68
CA ASP A 150 -2.38 15.47 4.13
C ASP A 150 -2.67 15.79 5.62
N ARG A 151 -3.91 15.58 6.07
CA ARG A 151 -4.27 15.74 7.50
C ARG A 151 -3.51 14.77 8.41
N VAL A 152 -3.43 13.49 8.03
CA VAL A 152 -2.63 12.50 8.76
C VAL A 152 -1.17 12.93 8.76
N TRP A 153 -0.63 13.24 7.58
CA TRP A 153 0.78 13.57 7.39
C TRP A 153 1.24 14.76 8.24
N ARG A 154 0.42 15.81 8.35
CA ARG A 154 0.70 16.98 9.20
C ARG A 154 0.73 16.64 10.69
N THR A 155 -0.07 15.65 11.10
CA THR A 155 -0.23 15.24 12.50
C THR A 155 0.87 14.28 12.95
N LEU A 156 1.54 13.59 12.03
CA LEU A 156 2.63 12.68 12.36
C LEU A 156 3.81 13.42 13.03
N PRO A 157 4.31 12.91 14.17
CA PRO A 157 5.53 13.38 14.80
C PRO A 157 6.77 13.20 13.92
N ASP A 158 7.76 14.09 14.04
CA ASP A 158 9.00 14.04 13.25
C ASP A 158 9.77 12.74 13.44
N ASP A 159 9.79 12.19 14.65
CA ASP A 159 10.49 10.94 14.94
C ASP A 159 9.90 9.76 14.15
N LEU A 160 8.57 9.70 14.00
CA LEU A 160 7.92 8.69 13.16
C LEU A 160 8.15 8.96 11.67
N LEU A 161 8.08 10.23 11.25
CA LEU A 161 8.35 10.62 9.87
C LEU A 161 9.77 10.24 9.43
N GLN A 162 10.75 10.34 10.34
CA GLN A 162 12.15 9.98 10.09
C GLN A 162 12.41 8.48 10.25
N ARG A 163 11.70 7.79 11.15
CA ARG A 163 11.90 6.36 11.42
C ARG A 163 11.45 5.47 10.27
N PHE A 164 10.34 5.81 9.63
CA PHE A 164 9.72 4.98 8.60
C PHE A 164 9.99 5.53 7.20
N GLY A 165 10.12 4.62 6.23
CA GLY A 165 10.01 4.95 4.82
C GLY A 165 8.54 4.99 4.39
N TRP A 166 8.10 6.09 3.77
CA TRP A 166 6.68 6.28 3.51
C TRP A 166 6.30 6.09 2.06
N TRP A 167 5.28 5.28 1.84
CA TRP A 167 4.53 5.18 0.59
C TRP A 167 3.17 5.84 0.78
N LEU A 168 2.77 6.66 -0.19
CA LEU A 168 1.56 7.47 -0.09
C LEU A 168 0.59 7.14 -1.23
N ALA A 169 -0.64 6.77 -0.89
CA ALA A 169 -1.71 6.50 -1.84
C ALA A 169 -2.90 7.47 -1.63
N PRO A 170 -2.87 8.67 -2.23
CA PRO A 170 -3.95 9.64 -2.14
C PRO A 170 -5.21 9.17 -2.88
N ASP A 171 -6.36 9.59 -2.38
CA ASP A 171 -7.66 9.33 -3.01
C ASP A 171 -7.83 10.06 -4.36
N GLU A 172 -7.30 11.28 -4.48
CA GLU A 172 -7.38 12.03 -5.74
C GLU A 172 -6.52 11.41 -6.86
N GLY A 173 -5.72 10.39 -6.53
CA GLY A 173 -4.95 9.62 -7.50
C GLY A 173 -3.78 10.38 -8.11
N ARG A 174 -3.35 11.48 -7.51
CA ARG A 174 -2.18 12.27 -7.91
C ARG A 174 -1.38 12.66 -6.69
N ARG A 175 -0.12 13.07 -6.90
CA ARG A 175 0.72 13.57 -5.82
C ARG A 175 0.07 14.81 -5.20
N VAL A 176 0.02 14.85 -3.87
CA VAL A 176 -0.39 16.04 -3.12
C VAL A 176 0.85 16.75 -2.62
N GLN A 177 0.80 18.07 -2.52
CA GLN A 177 1.87 18.83 -1.89
C GLN A 177 1.86 18.57 -0.39
N LEU A 178 3.00 18.14 0.15
CA LEU A 178 3.15 17.88 1.58
C LEU A 178 3.83 19.08 2.23
N MET A 179 3.33 19.48 3.41
CA MET A 179 3.85 20.67 4.10
C MET A 179 5.12 20.38 4.92
N ARG A 180 5.49 19.11 5.11
CA ARG A 180 6.65 18.67 5.91
C ARG A 180 7.15 17.29 5.47
N GLY A 181 8.39 16.94 5.83
CA GLY A 181 8.86 15.54 5.82
C GLY A 181 8.97 14.87 4.45
N GLU A 182 9.05 15.61 3.35
CA GLU A 182 9.08 15.01 1.99
C GLU A 182 10.28 14.08 1.75
N SER A 183 11.39 14.28 2.46
CA SER A 183 12.60 13.47 2.31
C SER A 183 12.43 12.01 2.75
N SER A 184 11.44 11.70 3.58
CA SER A 184 11.15 10.31 4.00
C SER A 184 10.14 9.60 3.10
N VAL A 185 9.58 10.30 2.11
CA VAL A 185 8.67 9.71 1.13
C VAL A 185 9.50 8.90 0.13
N LEU A 186 9.33 7.58 0.18
CA LEU A 186 9.95 6.64 -0.75
C LEU A 186 9.24 6.61 -2.10
N GLY A 187 7.91 6.71 -2.09
CA GLY A 187 7.13 6.66 -3.32
C GLY A 187 5.67 7.03 -3.19
N TRP A 188 5.06 7.25 -4.37
CA TRP A 188 3.65 7.57 -4.53
C TRP A 188 2.92 6.46 -5.29
N VAL A 189 1.69 6.19 -4.88
CA VAL A 189 0.78 5.24 -5.50
C VAL A 189 -0.38 6.04 -6.07
N LEU A 190 -0.41 6.22 -7.40
CA LEU A 190 -1.25 7.18 -8.12
C LEU A 190 -2.25 6.50 -9.04
N ASP A 191 -3.23 7.20 -9.58
CA ASP A 191 -4.27 6.64 -10.46
C ASP A 191 -3.66 5.94 -11.67
N GLY A 192 -3.74 4.61 -11.70
CA GLY A 192 -3.14 3.83 -12.78
C GLY A 192 -3.80 4.04 -14.13
N ALA A 193 -5.13 4.26 -14.18
CA ALA A 193 -5.81 4.48 -15.45
C ALA A 193 -5.34 5.76 -16.12
N ARG A 194 -5.21 6.85 -15.34
CA ARG A 194 -4.67 8.11 -15.85
C ARG A 194 -3.23 7.95 -16.34
N MET A 195 -2.40 7.21 -15.61
CA MET A 195 -1.01 6.96 -16.01
C MET A 195 -0.87 6.14 -17.30
N LEU A 196 -1.87 5.34 -17.68
CA LEU A 196 -1.87 4.61 -18.96
C LEU A 196 -2.36 5.46 -20.15
N GLU A 197 -2.96 6.62 -19.89
CA GLU A 197 -3.45 7.56 -20.90
C GLU A 197 -2.44 8.69 -21.22
N GLU A 198 -1.42 8.86 -20.37
CA GLU A 198 -0.31 9.83 -20.50
C GLU A 198 0.85 9.30 -21.36
#